data_AF-A0A924C4L0-F1
#
_entry.id   AF-A0A924C4L0-F1
#
_cell.length_a   1.000
_cell.length_b   1.000
_cell.length_c   1.000
_cell.angle_alpha   90.00
_cell.angle_beta   90.00
_cell.angle_gamma   90.00
#
_symmetry.space_group_name_H-M   'P 1'
#
loop_
_entity.id
_entity.type
_entity.pdbx_description
1 polymer ?
#
loop_
_entity_poly.entity_id
_entity_poly.type
_entity_poly.pdbx_seq_one_letter_code
_entity_poly.pdbx_strand_id
1 'polypeptide(L)'
;MAYDASIPVAEIEQPPFNYRSLFWFKGRMQRRRYWLLSLGIASITFSMNAYAAFAPKVTSSLGTTEWISPVLTIGAITTWMSFTALVRRLHDIGMQGWWVLALLPIGFVVGFNGFAINKPVAQAVLAMLVLVIVLLDGTSGPNQFGPDPRGRDPVSADTDPWHRLGRRFDRWTAVGLASIGLIIVSTSLLAERVGRFLPESMTRRFGETALSERVPERYRCRAPDAQVALDRLVRHLDPASHPQILFTSHPNVQGLAVPGNHIVIGQDVLRLAQSPEEIAGLVAHELAHVRLQHPEQLMVMRFALAALPANLARVLDTGWGNSYSREKELQADNLAIQIMNRAGVDPHHLGLLLVRISDERRERRRSNRLDAPSWLSTHPALSERLTNIAKAPPPTSRRTPMSGDDWNAIQRGCVG
;
A
#
# COMPACT_ATOMS: atom_id res chain seq x y z
N MET A 1 33.53 4.88 11.10
CA MET A 1 34.49 3.77 11.01
C MET A 1 35.62 4.20 10.09
N ALA A 2 36.83 4.31 10.64
CA ALA A 2 38.05 4.45 9.84
C ALA A 2 38.26 3.16 9.04
N TYR A 3 38.71 3.29 7.79
CA TYR A 3 38.91 2.16 6.90
C TYR A 3 40.15 1.39 7.36
N ASP A 4 39.96 0.15 7.81
CA ASP A 4 41.05 -0.78 8.03
C ASP A 4 41.54 -1.25 6.65
N ALA A 5 42.78 -0.91 6.32
CA ALA A 5 43.44 -1.29 5.07
C ALA A 5 43.74 -2.81 4.98
N SER A 6 43.26 -3.60 5.95
CA SER A 6 43.51 -5.04 6.06
C SER A 6 42.52 -5.93 5.34
N ILE A 7 41.41 -5.44 4.76
CA ILE A 7 40.52 -6.31 3.96
C ILE A 7 41.31 -6.73 2.71
N PRO A 8 41.67 -8.01 2.56
CA PRO A 8 42.41 -8.45 1.39
C PRO A 8 41.48 -8.36 0.20
N VAL A 9 41.65 -7.33 -0.63
CA VAL A 9 40.91 -7.18 -1.89
C VAL A 9 41.26 -8.29 -2.91
N ALA A 10 42.12 -9.22 -2.51
CA ALA A 10 42.62 -10.35 -3.29
C ALA A 10 41.61 -11.49 -3.50
N GLU A 11 40.47 -11.55 -2.78
CA GLU A 11 39.57 -12.72 -2.86
C GLU A 11 38.29 -12.53 -3.70
N ILE A 12 38.01 -11.32 -4.21
CA ILE A 12 36.88 -11.12 -5.13
C ILE A 12 37.41 -11.19 -6.57
N GLU A 13 37.66 -12.41 -7.06
CA GLU A 13 37.89 -12.63 -8.48
C GLU A 13 36.72 -12.04 -9.27
N GLN A 14 37.01 -11.12 -10.21
CA GLN A 14 35.98 -10.70 -11.16
C GLN A 14 35.72 -11.87 -12.11
N PRO A 15 34.50 -12.44 -12.12
CA PRO A 15 34.22 -13.53 -13.03
C PRO A 15 34.39 -13.04 -14.48
N PRO A 16 34.92 -13.89 -15.38
CA PRO A 16 35.05 -13.55 -16.78
C PRO A 16 33.68 -13.11 -17.33
N PHE A 17 33.68 -12.07 -18.15
CA PHE A 17 32.44 -11.53 -18.70
C PHE A 17 31.81 -12.55 -19.64
N ASN A 18 30.76 -13.21 -19.15
CA ASN A 18 29.97 -14.21 -19.87
C ASN A 18 28.47 -13.94 -19.69
N TYR A 19 27.61 -14.74 -20.32
CA TYR A 19 26.16 -14.59 -20.23
C TYR A 19 25.63 -14.63 -18.79
N ARG A 20 26.25 -15.40 -17.89
CA ARG A 20 25.86 -15.47 -16.47
C ARG A 20 26.09 -14.14 -15.74
N SER A 21 27.13 -13.41 -16.14
CA SER A 21 27.46 -12.10 -15.56
C SER A 21 26.41 -11.02 -15.87
N LEU A 22 25.52 -11.24 -16.84
CA LEU A 22 24.40 -10.35 -17.16
C LEU A 22 23.23 -10.46 -16.16
N PHE A 23 23.22 -11.50 -15.33
CA PHE A 23 22.16 -11.77 -14.34
C PHE A 23 22.66 -11.70 -12.90
N TRP A 24 23.89 -11.21 -12.70
CA TRP A 24 24.55 -11.17 -11.39
C TRP A 24 25.02 -9.76 -11.05
N PHE A 25 24.78 -9.34 -9.80
CA PHE A 25 25.03 -7.96 -9.36
C PHE A 25 26.45 -7.70 -8.84
N LYS A 26 27.22 -8.74 -8.50
CA LYS A 26 28.57 -8.54 -7.92
C LYS A 26 29.57 -8.09 -8.98
N GLY A 27 30.58 -7.34 -8.54
CA GLY A 27 31.67 -6.85 -9.36
C GLY A 27 31.41 -5.46 -9.94
N ARG A 28 32.39 -4.99 -10.72
CA ARG A 28 32.41 -3.67 -11.34
C ARG A 28 32.24 -3.78 -12.86
N MET A 29 31.70 -2.72 -13.48
CA MET A 29 31.55 -2.65 -14.93
C MET A 29 32.14 -1.36 -15.47
N GLN A 30 33.21 -1.49 -16.26
CA GLN A 30 33.82 -0.37 -16.96
C GLN A 30 32.87 0.28 -17.97
N ARG A 31 33.00 1.60 -18.14
CA ARG A 31 32.21 2.42 -19.06
C ARG A 31 32.06 1.84 -20.47
N ARG A 32 33.16 1.39 -21.10
CA ARG A 32 33.13 0.82 -22.46
C ARG A 32 32.19 -0.38 -22.56
N ARG A 33 32.24 -1.30 -21.58
CA ARG A 33 31.39 -2.51 -21.56
C ARG A 33 29.94 -2.16 -21.29
N TYR A 34 29.70 -1.22 -20.38
CA TYR A 34 28.35 -0.70 -20.10
C TYR A 34 27.68 -0.19 -21.38
N TRP A 35 28.38 0.67 -22.15
CA TRP A 35 27.82 1.24 -23.39
C TRP A 35 27.60 0.19 -24.48
N LEU A 36 28.53 -0.76 -24.66
CA LEU A 36 28.35 -1.83 -25.64
C LEU A 36 27.15 -2.73 -25.30
N LEU A 37 26.98 -3.09 -24.02
CA LEU A 37 25.84 -3.86 -23.57
C LEU A 37 24.53 -3.07 -23.70
N SER A 38 24.54 -1.79 -23.29
CA SER A 38 23.37 -0.91 -23.39
C SER A 38 22.93 -0.70 -24.84
N LEU A 39 23.88 -0.58 -25.77
CA LEU A 39 23.60 -0.49 -27.20
C LEU A 39 22.97 -1.80 -27.71
N GLY A 40 23.51 -2.95 -27.32
CA GLY A 40 22.93 -4.26 -27.67
C GLY A 40 21.50 -4.41 -27.15
N ILE A 41 21.26 -4.05 -25.89
CA ILE A 41 19.91 -4.07 -25.29
C ILE A 41 18.98 -3.09 -26.02
N ALA A 42 19.42 -1.86 -26.29
CA ALA A 42 18.62 -0.86 -26.99
C ALA A 42 18.22 -1.34 -28.40
N SER A 43 19.11 -2.01 -29.13
CA SER A 43 18.82 -2.61 -30.44
C SER A 43 17.78 -3.73 -30.36
N ILE A 44 17.84 -4.57 -29.31
CA ILE A 44 16.83 -5.62 -29.07
C ILE A 44 15.48 -4.98 -28.76
N THR A 45 15.44 -4.04 -27.81
CA THR A 45 14.22 -3.33 -27.43
C THR A 45 13.61 -2.55 -28.60
N PHE A 46 14.44 -1.91 -29.44
CA PHE A 46 13.98 -1.23 -30.65
C PHE A 46 13.35 -2.23 -31.64
N SER A 47 14.04 -3.33 -31.93
CA SER A 47 13.52 -4.39 -32.81
C SER A 47 12.19 -4.97 -32.32
N MET A 48 12.05 -5.17 -31.00
CA MET A 48 10.81 -5.64 -30.40
C MET A 48 9.66 -4.63 -30.52
N ASN A 49 9.92 -3.34 -30.26
CA ASN A 49 8.90 -2.30 -30.38
C ASN A 49 8.49 -2.11 -31.84
N ALA A 50 9.44 -2.16 -32.77
CA ALA A 50 9.15 -2.16 -34.20
C ALA A 50 8.27 -3.37 -34.56
N TYR A 51 8.68 -4.57 -34.18
CA TYR A 51 7.87 -5.78 -34.39
C TYR A 51 6.46 -5.65 -33.80
N ALA A 52 6.31 -5.19 -32.56
CA ALA A 52 5.01 -4.99 -31.91
C ALA A 52 4.13 -3.93 -32.62
N ALA A 53 4.73 -2.88 -33.18
CA ALA A 53 4.02 -1.85 -33.92
C ALA A 53 3.54 -2.33 -35.30
N PHE A 54 4.24 -3.27 -35.93
CA PHE A 54 3.92 -3.81 -37.25
C PHE A 54 3.13 -5.13 -37.21
N ALA A 55 3.24 -5.93 -36.14
CA ALA A 55 2.59 -7.23 -36.00
C ALA A 55 1.06 -7.21 -36.18
N PRO A 56 0.30 -6.22 -35.62
CA PRO A 56 -1.15 -6.15 -35.83
C PRO A 56 -1.56 -5.94 -37.29
N LYS A 57 -0.66 -5.46 -38.16
CA LYS A 57 -0.91 -5.29 -39.60
C LYS A 57 -0.55 -6.53 -40.43
N VAL A 58 0.19 -7.48 -39.87
CA VAL A 58 0.71 -8.67 -40.59
C VAL A 58 -0.08 -9.94 -40.23
N THR A 59 -0.67 -10.03 -39.04
CA THR A 59 -1.39 -11.23 -38.58
C THR A 59 -2.83 -10.92 -38.18
N SER A 60 -3.70 -10.73 -39.18
CA SER A 60 -5.16 -10.60 -38.96
C SER A 60 -5.88 -11.92 -38.58
N SER A 61 -5.14 -12.98 -38.24
CA SER A 61 -5.70 -14.33 -38.00
C SER A 61 -5.25 -15.03 -36.71
N LEU A 62 -4.37 -14.43 -35.89
CA LEU A 62 -3.90 -15.02 -34.63
C LEU A 62 -4.24 -14.08 -33.47
N GLY A 63 -4.91 -14.61 -32.45
CA GLY A 63 -5.47 -13.83 -31.33
C GLY A 63 -4.43 -12.96 -30.62
N THR A 64 -4.87 -11.79 -30.15
CA THR A 64 -4.03 -10.76 -29.51
C THR A 64 -3.21 -11.26 -28.31
N THR A 65 -3.60 -12.37 -27.68
CA THR A 65 -2.98 -12.93 -26.48
C THR A 65 -1.70 -13.74 -26.73
N GLU A 66 -1.49 -14.31 -27.92
CA GLU A 66 -0.37 -15.24 -28.17
C GLU A 66 0.99 -14.53 -28.31
N TRP A 67 1.00 -13.29 -28.82
CA TRP A 67 2.23 -12.53 -29.09
C TRP A 67 2.68 -11.61 -27.95
N ILE A 68 1.76 -11.28 -27.04
CA ILE A 68 2.06 -10.41 -25.89
C ILE A 68 3.07 -11.09 -24.95
N SER A 69 2.97 -12.41 -24.76
CA SER A 69 3.82 -13.15 -23.82
C SER A 69 5.32 -13.16 -24.19
N PRO A 70 5.74 -13.46 -25.44
CA PRO A 70 7.15 -13.37 -25.83
C PRO A 70 7.72 -11.95 -25.74
N VAL A 71 6.96 -10.94 -26.16
CA VAL A 71 7.40 -9.53 -26.09
C VAL A 71 7.59 -9.08 -24.65
N LEU A 72 6.65 -9.40 -23.75
CA LEU A 72 6.81 -9.11 -22.33
C LEU A 72 7.97 -9.87 -21.71
N THR A 73 8.20 -11.12 -22.11
CA THR A 73 9.29 -11.96 -21.60
C THR A 73 10.66 -11.38 -21.98
N ILE A 74 10.88 -11.06 -23.25
CA ILE A 74 12.14 -10.46 -23.71
C ILE A 74 12.31 -9.06 -23.10
N GLY A 75 11.21 -8.32 -22.93
CA GLY A 75 11.20 -7.01 -22.25
C GLY A 75 11.66 -7.11 -20.80
N ALA A 76 11.17 -8.11 -20.07
CA ALA A 76 11.59 -8.38 -18.69
C ALA A 76 13.08 -8.76 -18.61
N ILE A 77 13.56 -9.62 -19.52
CA ILE A 77 14.97 -10.03 -19.60
C ILE A 77 15.88 -8.82 -19.87
N THR A 78 15.58 -8.02 -20.89
CA THR A 78 16.37 -6.84 -21.26
C THR A 78 16.36 -5.77 -20.17
N THR A 79 15.24 -5.62 -19.45
CA THR A 79 15.14 -4.76 -18.27
C THR A 79 16.04 -5.25 -17.15
N TRP A 80 16.02 -6.55 -16.85
CA TRP A 80 16.90 -7.14 -15.83
C TRP A 80 18.38 -6.95 -16.17
N MET A 81 18.76 -7.18 -17.44
CA MET A 81 20.14 -6.97 -17.91
C MET A 81 20.59 -5.50 -17.80
N SER A 82 19.67 -4.56 -18.07
CA SER A 82 19.97 -3.13 -17.90
C SER A 82 20.18 -2.77 -16.43
N PHE A 83 19.36 -3.35 -15.54
CA PHE A 83 19.45 -3.16 -14.11
C PHE A 83 20.77 -3.70 -13.53
N THR A 84 21.19 -4.91 -13.91
CA THR A 84 22.48 -5.47 -13.49
C THR A 84 23.66 -4.66 -14.01
N ALA A 85 23.62 -4.19 -15.25
CA ALA A 85 24.65 -3.34 -15.84
C ALA A 85 24.80 -2.01 -15.07
N LEU A 86 23.68 -1.35 -14.74
CA LEU A 86 23.67 -0.09 -14.02
C LEU A 86 24.15 -0.24 -12.57
N VAL A 87 23.74 -1.31 -11.86
CA VAL A 87 24.26 -1.64 -10.52
C VAL A 87 25.78 -1.79 -10.55
N ARG A 88 26.31 -2.55 -11.52
CA ARG A 88 27.76 -2.76 -11.65
C ARG A 88 28.50 -1.51 -12.11
N ARG A 89 27.84 -0.59 -12.82
CA ARG A 89 28.36 0.75 -13.14
C ARG A 89 28.48 1.60 -11.88
N LEU A 90 27.46 1.58 -11.00
CA LEU A 90 27.49 2.27 -9.71
C LEU A 90 28.64 1.73 -8.83
N HIS A 91 28.79 0.41 -8.75
CA HIS A 91 29.92 -0.22 -8.06
C HIS A 91 31.27 0.25 -8.59
N ASP A 92 31.40 0.46 -9.91
CA ASP A 92 32.64 0.92 -10.51
C ASP A 92 33.00 2.35 -10.13
N ILE A 93 32.02 3.20 -9.82
CA ILE A 93 32.23 4.57 -9.31
C ILE A 93 32.21 4.63 -7.77
N GLY A 94 32.20 3.47 -7.10
CA GLY A 94 32.25 3.37 -5.64
C GLY A 94 30.91 3.63 -4.94
N MET A 95 29.79 3.58 -5.66
CA MET A 95 28.44 3.72 -5.11
C MET A 95 27.76 2.37 -4.93
N GLN A 96 26.81 2.27 -4.00
CA GLN A 96 26.05 1.04 -3.74
C GLN A 96 24.98 0.77 -4.81
N GLY A 97 24.68 -0.51 -5.08
CA GLY A 97 23.71 -0.90 -6.10
C GLY A 97 22.25 -0.49 -5.83
N TRP A 98 21.86 -0.30 -4.56
CA TRP A 98 20.48 0.05 -4.20
C TRP A 98 20.05 1.43 -4.74
N TRP A 99 21.00 2.28 -5.13
CA TRP A 99 20.73 3.56 -5.79
C TRP A 99 19.90 3.44 -7.07
N VAL A 100 19.95 2.29 -7.75
CA VAL A 100 19.07 2.07 -8.90
C VAL A 100 17.59 2.04 -8.49
N LEU A 101 17.27 1.61 -7.26
CA LEU A 101 15.91 1.66 -6.72
C LEU A 101 15.44 3.08 -6.40
N ALA A 102 16.33 4.06 -6.25
CA ALA A 102 15.94 5.47 -6.14
C ALA A 102 15.61 6.08 -7.52
N LEU A 103 16.22 5.54 -8.59
CA LEU A 103 16.00 5.97 -9.97
C LEU A 103 14.74 5.33 -10.61
N LEU A 104 14.37 4.12 -10.19
CA LEU A 104 13.19 3.38 -10.69
C LEU A 104 11.83 4.04 -10.41
N PRO A 105 11.53 4.58 -9.21
CA PRO A 105 10.29 5.29 -8.93
C PRO A 105 10.10 6.50 -9.83
N ILE A 106 11.19 7.21 -10.19
CA ILE A 106 11.12 8.38 -11.07
C ILE A 106 10.74 7.94 -12.50
N GLY A 107 11.32 6.85 -13.00
CA GLY A 107 10.93 6.28 -14.31
C GLY A 107 9.49 5.77 -14.35
N PHE A 108 9.05 5.08 -13.28
CA PHE A 108 7.69 4.56 -13.14
C PHE A 108 6.64 5.67 -13.00
N VAL A 109 6.94 6.70 -12.20
CA VAL A 109 6.07 7.87 -11.96
C VAL A 109 5.88 8.71 -13.23
N VAL A 110 6.90 8.84 -14.08
CA VAL A 110 6.77 9.61 -15.32
C VAL A 110 6.07 8.80 -16.44
N GLY A 111 6.15 7.47 -16.40
CA GLY A 111 5.46 6.59 -17.35
C GLY A 111 3.96 6.38 -17.06
N PHE A 112 3.50 6.59 -15.83
CA PHE A 112 2.10 6.40 -15.45
C PHE A 112 1.24 7.62 -15.83
N ASN A 113 0.10 7.41 -16.47
CA ASN A 113 -0.74 8.48 -17.05
C ASN A 113 -1.44 9.41 -16.04
N GLY A 114 -1.19 9.27 -14.73
CA GLY A 114 -1.89 9.98 -13.66
C GLY A 114 -1.07 11.05 -12.89
N PHE A 115 0.10 11.47 -13.38
CA PHE A 115 0.95 12.47 -12.71
C PHE A 115 0.96 13.83 -13.42
N ALA A 116 0.76 14.92 -12.64
CA ALA A 116 0.74 16.32 -13.09
C ALA A 116 2.12 17.02 -13.02
N ILE A 117 3.19 16.30 -13.33
CA ILE A 117 4.51 16.90 -13.60
C ILE A 117 4.61 17.05 -15.11
N ASN A 118 5.26 18.10 -15.61
CA ASN A 118 5.63 18.19 -17.03
C ASN A 118 6.56 17.01 -17.36
N LYS A 119 5.96 15.88 -17.78
CA LYS A 119 6.61 14.58 -18.01
C LYS A 119 7.95 14.69 -18.75
N PRO A 120 8.08 15.46 -19.86
CA PRO A 120 9.35 15.60 -20.55
C PRO A 120 10.46 16.23 -19.69
N VAL A 121 10.15 17.18 -18.80
CA VAL A 121 11.16 17.82 -17.94
C VAL A 121 11.67 16.84 -16.90
N ALA A 122 10.78 16.09 -16.23
CA ALA A 122 11.18 15.09 -15.25
C ALA A 122 11.96 13.92 -15.88
N GLN A 123 11.54 13.47 -17.07
CA GLN A 123 12.30 12.50 -17.87
C GLN A 123 13.67 13.03 -18.26
N ALA A 124 13.78 14.29 -18.70
CA ALA A 124 15.05 14.88 -19.09
C ALA A 124 16.01 15.00 -17.91
N VAL A 125 15.52 15.40 -16.72
CA VAL A 125 16.33 15.47 -15.50
C VAL A 125 16.81 14.08 -15.08
N LEU A 126 15.94 13.08 -15.07
CA LEU A 126 16.32 11.70 -14.75
C LEU A 126 17.34 11.14 -15.76
N ALA A 127 17.09 11.35 -17.06
CA ALA A 127 17.99 10.95 -18.12
C ALA A 127 19.36 11.63 -17.98
N MET A 128 19.39 12.92 -17.63
CA MET A 128 20.63 13.65 -17.36
C MET A 128 21.38 13.10 -16.16
N LEU A 129 20.69 12.78 -15.06
CA LEU A 129 21.30 12.19 -13.86
C LEU A 129 21.92 10.81 -14.16
N VAL A 130 21.16 9.94 -14.84
CA VAL A 130 21.67 8.62 -15.27
C VAL A 130 22.83 8.79 -16.25
N LEU A 131 22.73 9.71 -17.22
CA LEU A 131 23.77 10.01 -18.21
C LEU A 131 25.07 10.43 -17.53
N VAL A 132 25.00 11.34 -16.54
CA VAL A 132 26.16 11.74 -15.75
C VAL A 132 26.79 10.51 -15.11
N ILE A 133 26.03 9.70 -14.36
CA ILE A 133 26.51 8.49 -13.67
C ILE A 133 27.23 7.53 -14.63
N VAL A 134 26.67 7.28 -15.81
CA VAL A 134 27.25 6.32 -16.77
C VAL A 134 28.46 6.87 -17.52
N LEU A 135 28.60 8.19 -17.61
CA LEU A 135 29.73 8.87 -18.23
C LEU A 135 30.94 9.05 -17.30
N LEU A 136 30.71 9.16 -15.98
CA LEU A 136 31.77 9.25 -14.98
C LEU A 136 32.82 8.16 -15.19
N ASP A 137 34.05 8.40 -14.76
CA ASP A 137 35.08 7.35 -14.78
C ASP A 137 35.01 6.51 -13.50
N GLY A 138 35.38 5.24 -13.58
CA GLY A 138 35.44 4.37 -12.40
C GLY A 138 36.54 4.79 -11.43
N THR A 139 36.43 4.38 -10.17
CA THR A 139 37.48 4.59 -9.17
C THR A 139 38.76 3.85 -9.57
N SER A 140 39.93 4.41 -9.28
CA SER A 140 41.21 3.77 -9.59
C SER A 140 41.59 2.78 -8.50
N GLY A 141 42.14 1.63 -8.89
CA GLY A 141 42.51 0.56 -7.95
C GLY A 141 41.31 -0.20 -7.37
N PRO A 142 41.57 -1.14 -6.45
CA PRO A 142 40.54 -1.95 -5.82
C PRO A 142 39.56 -1.11 -4.99
N ASN A 143 38.29 -1.49 -5.01
CA ASN A 143 37.28 -0.95 -4.10
C ASN A 143 36.48 -2.09 -3.45
N GLN A 144 35.52 -1.76 -2.57
CA GLN A 144 34.69 -2.75 -1.83
C GLN A 144 33.88 -3.71 -2.73
N PHE A 145 33.75 -3.41 -4.02
CA PHE A 145 33.02 -4.23 -4.99
C PHE A 145 33.95 -5.05 -5.90
N GLY A 146 35.27 -4.95 -5.72
CA GLY A 146 36.27 -5.76 -6.43
C GLY A 146 37.41 -4.93 -7.04
N PRO A 147 38.33 -5.60 -7.76
CA PRO A 147 39.50 -4.97 -8.38
C PRO A 147 39.11 -3.98 -9.49
N ASP A 148 40.00 -3.04 -9.85
CA ASP A 148 39.76 -2.11 -10.97
C ASP A 148 39.67 -2.89 -12.30
N PRO A 149 38.56 -2.80 -13.05
CA PRO A 149 38.44 -3.44 -14.36
C PRO A 149 39.50 -2.98 -15.40
N ARG A 150 40.14 -1.82 -15.17
CA ARG A 150 41.23 -1.30 -16.01
C ARG A 150 42.64 -1.61 -15.47
N GLY A 151 42.73 -2.19 -14.27
CA GLY A 151 44.02 -2.48 -13.64
C GLY A 151 44.87 -1.24 -13.36
N ARG A 152 44.25 -0.09 -13.07
CA ARG A 152 45.00 1.11 -12.67
C ARG A 152 45.45 1.00 -11.23
N ASP A 153 46.57 1.65 -10.93
CA ASP A 153 47.10 1.70 -9.57
C ASP A 153 46.14 2.41 -8.60
N PRO A 154 46.15 2.03 -7.30
CA PRO A 154 45.35 2.68 -6.29
C PRO A 154 45.78 4.14 -6.13
N VAL A 155 44.84 5.05 -6.32
CA VAL A 155 45.00 6.46 -5.92
C VAL A 155 44.50 6.60 -4.49
N SER A 156 45.13 7.44 -3.67
CA SER A 156 44.68 7.60 -2.28
C SER A 156 43.18 7.95 -2.23
N ALA A 157 42.43 7.25 -1.38
CA ALA A 157 40.97 7.40 -1.28
C ALA A 157 40.52 8.80 -0.83
N ASP A 158 41.46 9.61 -0.33
CA ASP A 158 41.26 11.00 0.03
C ASP A 158 41.52 11.97 -1.12
N THR A 159 42.27 11.58 -2.16
CA THR A 159 42.50 12.41 -3.35
C THR A 159 41.50 12.12 -4.47
N ASP A 160 40.92 10.92 -4.55
CA ASP A 160 39.91 10.59 -5.56
C ASP A 160 38.57 11.33 -5.30
N PRO A 161 38.17 12.28 -6.17
CA PRO A 161 36.92 13.03 -6.01
C PRO A 161 35.69 12.11 -5.98
N TRP A 162 35.71 11.01 -6.74
CA TRP A 162 34.55 10.14 -6.92
C TRP A 162 34.32 9.25 -5.71
N HIS A 163 35.39 8.73 -5.10
CA HIS A 163 35.31 8.01 -3.83
C HIS A 163 34.73 8.88 -2.71
N ARG A 164 35.14 10.16 -2.62
CA ARG A 164 34.61 11.10 -1.62
C ARG A 164 33.13 11.42 -1.88
N LEU A 165 32.76 11.61 -3.15
CA LEU A 165 31.37 11.86 -3.53
C LEU A 165 30.49 10.67 -3.16
N GLY A 166 30.86 9.44 -3.55
CA GLY A 166 30.12 8.21 -3.22
C GLY A 166 29.91 8.01 -1.72
N ARG A 167 30.97 8.15 -0.90
CA ARG A 167 30.86 8.03 0.58
C ARG A 167 29.95 9.09 1.20
N ARG A 168 30.01 10.34 0.72
CA ARG A 168 29.12 11.41 1.20
C ARG A 168 27.67 11.10 0.81
N PHE A 169 27.45 10.70 -0.43
CA PHE A 169 26.12 10.41 -0.96
C PHE A 169 25.46 9.24 -0.19
N ASP A 170 26.16 8.12 0.01
CA ASP A 170 25.69 6.95 0.77
C ASP A 170 25.32 7.30 2.22
N ARG A 171 26.12 8.16 2.88
CA ARG A 171 25.83 8.60 4.26
C ARG A 171 24.56 9.43 4.33
N TRP A 172 24.41 10.42 3.45
CA TRP A 172 23.25 11.31 3.46
C TRP A 172 21.95 10.59 3.13
N THR A 173 22.00 9.52 2.32
CA THR A 173 20.81 8.73 2.03
C THR A 173 20.47 7.67 3.04
N ALA A 174 21.46 7.05 3.69
CA ALA A 174 21.17 6.24 4.88
C ALA A 174 20.45 7.10 5.93
N VAL A 175 20.92 8.34 6.15
CA VAL A 175 20.25 9.32 7.01
C VAL A 175 18.86 9.69 6.48
N GLY A 176 18.71 9.94 5.17
CA GLY A 176 17.42 10.25 4.55
C GLY A 176 16.38 9.13 4.69
N LEU A 177 16.74 7.89 4.37
CA LEU A 177 15.88 6.71 4.51
C LEU A 177 15.53 6.42 5.97
N ALA A 178 16.51 6.52 6.88
CA ALA A 178 16.27 6.39 8.32
C ALA A 178 15.34 7.49 8.84
N SER A 179 15.49 8.73 8.36
CA SER A 179 14.62 9.85 8.71
C SER A 179 13.20 9.64 8.19
N ILE A 180 13.03 9.14 6.96
CA ILE A 180 11.71 8.79 6.40
C ILE A 180 11.06 7.68 7.23
N GLY A 181 11.80 6.61 7.54
CA GLY A 181 11.32 5.53 8.40
C GLY A 181 10.91 6.03 9.79
N LEU A 182 11.73 6.89 10.41
CA LEU A 182 11.43 7.51 11.70
C LEU A 182 10.20 8.42 11.62
N ILE A 183 10.04 9.21 10.56
CA ILE A 183 8.86 10.04 10.33
C ILE A 183 7.61 9.16 10.24
N ILE A 184 7.63 8.09 9.44
CA ILE A 184 6.47 7.18 9.29
C ILE A 184 6.09 6.52 10.62
N VAL A 185 7.08 6.04 11.38
CA VAL A 185 6.83 5.41 12.69
C VAL A 185 6.33 6.44 13.70
N SER A 186 6.98 7.60 13.79
CA SER A 186 6.61 8.65 14.74
C SER A 186 5.25 9.26 14.45
N THR A 187 4.87 9.47 13.17
CA THR A 187 3.53 9.94 12.81
C THR A 187 2.45 8.90 13.15
N SER A 188 2.75 7.61 13.03
CA SER A 188 1.84 6.53 13.43
C SER A 188 1.56 6.55 14.92
N LEU A 189 2.61 6.65 15.73
CA LEU A 189 2.49 6.73 17.20
C LEU A 189 1.85 8.04 17.65
N LEU A 190 2.17 9.16 17.00
CA LEU A 190 1.61 10.45 17.31
C LEU A 190 0.12 10.52 16.95
N ALA A 191 -0.30 9.88 15.84
CA ALA A 191 -1.71 9.83 15.44
C ALA A 191 -2.61 9.17 16.48
N GLU A 192 -2.14 8.09 17.13
CA GLU A 192 -2.86 7.43 18.23
C GLU A 192 -3.07 8.36 19.43
N ARG A 193 -2.10 9.23 19.71
CA ARG A 193 -2.15 10.14 20.86
C ARG A 193 -2.93 11.41 20.57
N VAL A 194 -2.73 12.00 19.38
CA VAL A 194 -3.36 13.25 18.96
C VAL A 194 -4.84 13.05 18.64
N GLY A 195 -5.23 11.90 18.07
CA GLY A 195 -6.64 11.61 17.76
C GLY A 195 -7.56 11.77 18.98
N ARG A 196 -7.06 11.50 20.19
CA ARG A 196 -7.84 11.61 21.44
C ARG A 196 -8.06 13.04 21.93
N PHE A 197 -7.26 14.00 21.46
CA PHE A 197 -7.33 15.40 21.86
C PHE A 197 -7.97 16.30 20.80
N LEU A 198 -8.44 15.75 19.68
CA LEU A 198 -9.10 16.53 18.65
C LEU A 198 -10.44 17.09 19.17
N PRO A 199 -10.69 18.40 19.01
CA PRO A 199 -11.98 19.00 19.38
C PRO A 199 -13.15 18.35 18.62
N GLU A 200 -14.26 18.09 19.31
CA GLU A 200 -15.45 17.45 18.71
C GLU A 200 -16.02 18.24 17.52
N SER A 201 -15.94 19.57 17.56
CA SER A 201 -16.36 20.43 16.45
C SER A 201 -15.55 20.19 15.18
N MET A 202 -14.27 19.85 15.32
CA MET A 202 -13.40 19.52 14.19
C MET A 202 -13.73 18.13 13.65
N THR A 203 -13.80 17.11 14.51
CA THR A 203 -14.06 15.73 14.08
C THR A 203 -15.43 15.58 13.42
N ARG A 204 -16.47 16.28 13.91
CA ARG A 204 -17.79 16.32 13.27
C ARG A 204 -17.77 16.91 11.86
N ARG A 205 -17.11 18.05 11.65
CA ARG A 205 -16.99 18.66 10.31
C ARG A 205 -16.29 17.72 9.32
N PHE A 206 -15.24 17.03 9.77
CA PHE A 206 -14.56 16.02 8.96
C PHE A 206 -15.43 14.81 8.69
N GLY A 207 -16.23 14.37 9.68
CA GLY A 207 -17.24 13.34 9.51
C GLY A 207 -18.24 13.68 8.41
N GLU A 208 -18.87 14.86 8.49
CA GLU A 208 -19.83 15.34 7.49
C GLU A 208 -19.23 15.42 6.09
N THR A 209 -18.00 15.92 5.98
CA THR A 209 -17.27 16.00 4.70
C THR A 209 -17.01 14.59 4.15
N ALA A 210 -16.50 13.68 4.98
CA ALA A 210 -16.24 12.29 4.59
C ALA A 210 -17.52 11.55 4.18
N LEU A 211 -18.64 11.82 4.86
CA LEU A 211 -19.96 11.29 4.50
C LEU A 211 -20.43 11.82 3.16
N SER A 212 -20.22 13.11 2.85
CA SER A 212 -20.61 13.68 1.55
C SER A 212 -19.85 13.06 0.37
N GLU A 213 -18.57 12.73 0.58
CA GLU A 213 -17.69 12.14 -0.44
C GLU A 213 -17.95 10.64 -0.61
N ARG A 214 -17.99 9.88 0.50
CA ARG A 214 -18.10 8.41 0.47
C ARG A 214 -19.54 7.91 0.34
N VAL A 215 -20.50 8.70 0.84
CA VAL A 215 -21.92 8.37 0.80
C VAL A 215 -22.70 9.58 0.29
N PRO A 216 -22.61 9.86 -1.03
CA PRO A 216 -23.41 10.91 -1.66
C PRO A 216 -24.90 10.76 -1.34
N GLU A 217 -25.62 11.87 -1.29
CA GLU A 217 -27.03 11.91 -0.85
C GLU A 217 -27.93 10.92 -1.59
N ARG A 218 -27.68 10.69 -2.89
CA ARG A 218 -28.42 9.70 -3.71
C ARG A 218 -28.37 8.26 -3.21
N TYR A 219 -27.37 7.91 -2.38
CA TYR A 219 -27.23 6.57 -1.81
C TYR A 219 -27.63 6.52 -0.33
N ARG A 220 -28.13 7.62 0.26
CA ARG A 220 -28.56 7.66 1.66
C ARG A 220 -29.99 7.17 1.77
N CYS A 221 -30.20 6.16 2.59
CA CYS A 221 -31.53 5.61 2.83
C CYS A 221 -32.18 6.34 4.00
N ARG A 222 -33.48 6.67 3.88
CA ARG A 222 -34.28 7.20 4.99
C ARG A 222 -35.18 6.08 5.52
N ALA A 223 -34.87 5.60 6.73
CA ALA A 223 -35.62 4.53 7.38
C ALA A 223 -35.83 4.85 8.87
N PRO A 224 -36.86 5.64 9.22
CA PRO A 224 -37.08 6.09 10.60
C PRO A 224 -37.32 4.93 11.57
N ASP A 225 -38.07 3.91 11.16
CA ASP A 225 -38.33 2.73 12.01
C ASP A 225 -37.05 1.93 12.27
N ALA A 226 -36.21 1.77 11.24
CA ALA A 226 -34.91 1.12 11.37
C ALA A 226 -33.97 1.91 12.29
N GLN A 227 -34.02 3.25 12.25
CA GLN A 227 -33.25 4.11 13.13
C GLN A 227 -33.64 3.91 14.59
N VAL A 228 -34.94 3.91 14.90
CA VAL A 228 -35.45 3.70 16.27
C VAL A 228 -35.07 2.32 16.81
N ALA A 229 -35.17 1.29 15.97
CA ALA A 229 -34.73 -0.07 16.30
C ALA A 229 -33.22 -0.11 16.59
N LEU A 230 -32.42 0.56 15.78
CA LEU A 230 -30.97 0.61 15.93
C LEU A 230 -30.52 1.40 17.16
N ASP A 231 -31.20 2.51 17.49
CA ASP A 231 -30.94 3.29 18.70
C ASP A 231 -31.23 2.46 19.98
N ARG A 232 -32.21 1.55 19.92
CA ARG A 232 -32.45 0.58 21.01
C ARG A 232 -31.33 -0.47 21.09
N LEU A 233 -30.89 -1.00 19.95
CA LEU A 233 -29.76 -1.93 19.90
C LEU A 233 -28.48 -1.28 20.45
N VAL A 234 -28.14 -0.06 20.04
CA VAL A 234 -26.97 0.66 20.52
C VAL A 234 -27.05 0.87 22.03
N ARG A 235 -28.20 1.30 22.56
CA ARG A 235 -28.39 1.42 24.03
C ARG A 235 -28.23 0.09 24.77
N HIS A 236 -28.60 -1.02 24.15
CA HIS A 236 -28.40 -2.34 24.73
C HIS A 236 -26.93 -2.77 24.73
N LEU A 237 -26.20 -2.49 23.64
CA LEU A 237 -24.79 -2.83 23.48
C LEU A 237 -23.85 -1.91 24.28
N ASP A 238 -24.03 -0.60 24.17
CA ASP A 238 -23.17 0.40 24.78
C ASP A 238 -23.98 1.65 25.21
N PRO A 239 -24.58 1.66 26.41
CA PRO A 239 -25.48 2.72 26.88
C PRO A 239 -24.87 4.13 26.90
N ALA A 240 -23.54 4.24 27.00
CA ALA A 240 -22.84 5.51 27.04
C ALA A 240 -22.42 6.02 25.65
N SER A 241 -22.79 5.31 24.58
CA SER A 241 -22.49 5.70 23.20
C SER A 241 -23.75 6.23 22.50
N HIS A 242 -23.58 7.30 21.73
CA HIS A 242 -24.65 7.97 20.98
C HIS A 242 -24.23 8.29 19.54
N PRO A 243 -23.89 7.28 18.72
CA PRO A 243 -23.45 7.50 17.34
C PRO A 243 -24.61 7.97 16.46
N GLN A 244 -24.27 8.79 15.46
CA GLN A 244 -25.17 9.08 14.35
C GLN A 244 -25.05 7.96 13.32
N ILE A 245 -26.13 7.21 13.09
CA ILE A 245 -26.10 6.08 12.16
C ILE A 245 -26.80 6.44 10.86
N LEU A 246 -26.16 6.10 9.74
CA LEU A 246 -26.64 6.34 8.39
C LEU A 246 -26.71 5.02 7.61
N PHE A 247 -27.86 4.73 7.04
CA PHE A 247 -28.01 3.62 6.11
C PHE A 247 -27.66 4.04 4.68
N THR A 248 -26.99 3.16 3.92
CA THR A 248 -26.66 3.42 2.53
C THR A 248 -26.87 2.25 1.58
N SER A 249 -27.34 2.54 0.37
CA SER A 249 -27.41 1.60 -0.76
C SER A 249 -26.13 1.59 -1.62
N HIS A 250 -25.07 2.29 -1.20
CA HIS A 250 -23.82 2.33 -1.94
C HIS A 250 -23.18 0.93 -2.01
N PRO A 251 -22.93 0.36 -3.22
CA PRO A 251 -22.57 -1.05 -3.39
C PRO A 251 -21.20 -1.44 -2.83
N ASN A 252 -20.39 -0.43 -2.48
CA ASN A 252 -19.03 -0.62 -1.97
C ASN A 252 -18.89 -0.28 -0.47
N VAL A 253 -20.00 0.04 0.22
CA VAL A 253 -20.00 0.32 1.66
C VAL A 253 -20.77 -0.79 2.36
N GLN A 254 -20.18 -1.39 3.40
CA GLN A 254 -20.78 -2.48 4.17
C GLN A 254 -20.96 -2.08 5.63
N GLY A 255 -19.90 -1.60 6.26
CA GLY A 255 -19.86 -0.95 7.57
C GLY A 255 -18.71 0.05 7.55
N LEU A 256 -18.92 1.24 8.11
CA LEU A 256 -17.87 2.25 8.21
C LEU A 256 -18.13 3.24 9.35
N ALA A 257 -17.30 3.21 10.38
CA ALA A 257 -17.14 4.34 11.29
C ALA A 257 -16.37 5.49 10.60
N VAL A 258 -16.90 6.71 10.68
CA VAL A 258 -16.24 7.94 10.23
C VAL A 258 -16.13 8.95 11.39
N PRO A 259 -15.20 9.94 11.30
CA PRO A 259 -14.93 10.85 12.41
C PRO A 259 -16.16 11.57 12.94
N GLY A 260 -16.12 11.95 14.21
CA GLY A 260 -17.21 12.69 14.83
C GLY A 260 -18.42 11.82 15.16
N ASN A 261 -18.19 10.55 15.51
CA ASN A 261 -19.20 9.63 16.03
C ASN A 261 -20.31 9.27 15.02
N HIS A 262 -19.92 9.04 13.76
CA HIS A 262 -20.83 8.59 12.72
C HIS A 262 -20.54 7.14 12.33
N ILE A 263 -21.58 6.34 12.14
CA ILE A 263 -21.49 4.97 11.64
C ILE A 263 -22.33 4.85 10.38
N VAL A 264 -21.79 4.24 9.34
CA VAL A 264 -22.52 3.95 8.10
C VAL A 264 -22.74 2.46 7.98
N ILE A 265 -23.97 2.03 7.71
CA ILE A 265 -24.33 0.63 7.50
C ILE A 265 -24.84 0.45 6.07
N GLY A 266 -24.23 -0.47 5.34
CA GLY A 266 -24.54 -0.74 3.94
C GLY A 266 -25.68 -1.73 3.76
N GLN A 267 -26.53 -1.52 2.77
CA GLN A 267 -27.65 -2.41 2.43
C GLN A 267 -27.21 -3.85 2.18
N ASP A 268 -26.07 -4.04 1.54
CA ASP A 268 -25.56 -5.38 1.22
C ASP A 268 -25.24 -6.18 2.49
N VAL A 269 -24.74 -5.55 3.55
CA VAL A 269 -24.48 -6.26 4.81
C VAL A 269 -25.76 -6.66 5.53
N LEU A 270 -26.78 -5.80 5.45
CA LEU A 270 -28.11 -6.09 6.01
C LEU A 270 -28.70 -7.32 5.31
N ARG A 271 -28.67 -7.36 3.97
CA ARG A 271 -29.15 -8.51 3.19
C ARG A 271 -28.40 -9.81 3.47
N LEU A 272 -27.10 -9.70 3.77
CA LEU A 272 -26.27 -10.87 4.09
C LEU A 272 -26.51 -11.41 5.50
N ALA A 273 -26.91 -10.57 6.45
CA ALA A 273 -27.12 -10.97 7.83
C ALA A 273 -28.33 -11.92 7.97
N GLN A 274 -28.15 -12.99 8.73
CA GLN A 274 -29.12 -14.07 8.90
C GLN A 274 -29.73 -14.10 10.30
N SER A 275 -29.16 -13.35 11.26
CA SER A 275 -29.70 -13.27 12.61
C SER A 275 -29.52 -11.89 13.24
N PRO A 276 -30.34 -11.54 14.26
CA PRO A 276 -30.16 -10.31 15.02
C PRO A 276 -28.79 -10.17 15.68
N GLU A 277 -28.21 -11.28 16.14
CA GLU A 277 -26.89 -11.35 16.76
C GLU A 277 -25.77 -10.95 15.81
N GLU A 278 -25.92 -11.19 14.51
CA GLU A 278 -24.93 -10.82 13.50
C GLU A 278 -24.90 -9.32 13.26
N ILE A 279 -26.06 -8.67 13.19
CA ILE A 279 -26.14 -7.21 13.12
C ILE A 279 -25.69 -6.58 14.43
N ALA A 280 -26.02 -7.18 15.58
CA ALA A 280 -25.48 -6.75 16.87
C ALA A 280 -23.95 -6.83 16.90
N GLY A 281 -23.36 -7.89 16.31
CA GLY A 281 -21.92 -8.04 16.20
C GLY A 281 -21.27 -7.00 15.28
N LEU A 282 -21.88 -6.73 14.12
CA LEU A 282 -21.43 -5.66 13.23
C LEU A 282 -21.46 -4.30 13.94
N VAL A 283 -22.58 -3.97 14.58
CA VAL A 283 -22.77 -2.69 15.28
C VAL A 283 -21.80 -2.57 16.46
N ALA A 284 -21.57 -3.64 17.22
CA ALA A 284 -20.57 -3.67 18.30
C ALA A 284 -19.15 -3.41 17.76
N HIS A 285 -18.81 -3.95 16.59
CA HIS A 285 -17.53 -3.69 15.92
C HIS A 285 -17.38 -2.23 15.48
N GLU A 286 -18.40 -1.64 14.86
CA GLU A 286 -18.34 -0.22 14.48
C GLU A 286 -18.33 0.72 15.70
N LEU A 287 -19.07 0.39 16.76
CA LEU A 287 -19.00 1.08 18.05
C LEU A 287 -17.60 1.00 18.66
N ALA A 288 -16.91 -0.14 18.52
CA ALA A 288 -15.55 -0.28 18.98
C ALA A 288 -14.58 0.64 18.23
N HIS A 289 -14.73 0.79 16.90
CA HIS A 289 -13.95 1.77 16.12
C HIS A 289 -14.16 3.21 16.60
N VAL A 290 -15.42 3.58 16.90
CA VAL A 290 -15.76 4.89 17.46
C VAL A 290 -15.12 5.09 18.84
N ARG A 291 -15.27 4.11 19.75
CA ARG A 291 -14.72 4.15 21.11
C ARG A 291 -13.19 4.27 21.13
N LEU A 292 -12.52 3.60 20.19
CA LEU A 292 -11.07 3.64 20.04
C LEU A 292 -10.58 4.83 19.20
N GLN A 293 -11.50 5.65 18.68
CA GLN A 293 -11.22 6.80 17.82
C GLN A 293 -10.35 6.45 16.61
N HIS A 294 -10.54 5.23 16.07
CA HIS A 294 -9.82 4.77 14.87
C HIS A 294 -10.03 5.71 13.66
N PRO A 295 -11.23 6.26 13.40
CA PRO A 295 -11.42 7.23 12.32
C PRO A 295 -10.60 8.51 12.50
N GLU A 296 -10.51 9.05 13.73
CA GLU A 296 -9.73 10.24 14.06
C GLU A 296 -8.23 9.98 13.93
N GLN A 297 -7.75 8.83 14.38
CA GLN A 297 -6.35 8.44 14.19
C GLN A 297 -6.01 8.31 12.70
N LEU A 298 -6.91 7.74 11.89
CA LEU A 298 -6.73 7.67 10.43
C LEU A 298 -6.73 9.07 9.81
N MET A 299 -7.60 9.97 10.29
CA MET A 299 -7.62 11.38 9.88
C MET A 299 -6.29 12.07 10.17
N VAL A 300 -5.73 11.95 11.38
CA VAL A 300 -4.43 12.54 11.74
C VAL A 300 -3.31 11.98 10.85
N MET A 301 -3.30 10.66 10.60
CA MET A 301 -2.36 10.04 9.68
C MET A 301 -2.47 10.63 8.28
N ARG A 302 -3.70 10.79 7.75
CA ARG A 302 -3.92 11.38 6.43
C ARG A 302 -3.46 12.84 6.36
N PHE A 303 -3.64 13.63 7.42
CA PHE A 303 -3.06 14.97 7.49
C PHE A 303 -1.54 14.98 7.48
N ALA A 304 -0.93 14.09 8.26
CA ALA A 304 0.52 13.95 8.29
C ALA A 304 1.07 13.56 6.90
N LEU A 305 0.39 12.65 6.20
CA LEU A 305 0.74 12.28 4.82
C LEU A 305 0.51 13.42 3.82
N ALA A 306 -0.57 14.18 3.96
CA ALA A 306 -0.89 15.31 3.09
C ALA A 306 0.10 16.48 3.24
N ALA A 307 0.76 16.60 4.40
CA ALA A 307 1.84 17.56 4.62
C ALA A 307 3.16 17.16 3.93
N LEU A 308 3.29 15.93 3.44
CA LEU A 308 4.44 15.50 2.64
C LEU A 308 4.35 16.07 1.23
N PRO A 309 5.50 16.20 0.52
CA PRO A 309 5.49 16.50 -0.91
C PRO A 309 4.52 15.57 -1.67
N ALA A 310 3.70 16.13 -2.55
CA ALA A 310 2.57 15.44 -3.17
C ALA A 310 2.93 14.12 -3.87
N ASN A 311 4.16 14.01 -4.37
CA ASN A 311 4.70 12.78 -4.96
C ASN A 311 4.94 11.66 -3.93
N LEU A 312 5.39 11.99 -2.71
CA LEU A 312 5.59 11.03 -1.63
C LEU A 312 4.25 10.67 -0.96
N ALA A 313 3.39 11.66 -0.75
CA ALA A 313 2.05 11.47 -0.18
C ALA A 313 1.23 10.46 -0.99
N ARG A 314 1.20 10.59 -2.33
CA ARG A 314 0.42 9.70 -3.22
C ARG A 314 0.93 8.25 -3.22
N VAL A 315 2.24 8.02 -3.15
CA VAL A 315 2.79 6.65 -3.10
C VAL A 315 2.34 5.95 -1.81
N LEU A 316 2.38 6.66 -0.69
CA LEU A 316 1.95 6.14 0.62
C LEU A 316 0.42 5.97 0.69
N ASP A 317 -0.35 6.84 0.05
CA ASP A 317 -1.82 6.82 0.03
C ASP A 317 -2.41 5.60 -0.69
N THR A 318 -1.71 5.03 -1.69
CA THR A 318 -2.22 3.89 -2.49
C THR A 318 -2.36 2.55 -1.74
N GLY A 319 -1.74 2.41 -0.56
CA GLY A 319 -1.80 1.17 0.21
C GLY A 319 -1.92 1.32 1.72
N TRP A 320 -1.56 2.48 2.29
CA TRP A 320 -1.50 2.68 3.73
C TRP A 320 -2.62 3.61 4.26
N GLY A 321 -3.26 4.41 3.39
CA GLY A 321 -4.19 5.48 3.79
C GLY A 321 -5.69 5.14 3.74
N ASN A 322 -6.09 4.01 3.16
CA ASN A 322 -7.50 3.73 2.82
C ASN A 322 -8.18 2.66 3.68
N SER A 323 -7.44 1.95 4.53
CA SER A 323 -7.98 0.87 5.36
C SER A 323 -7.36 0.89 6.75
N TYR A 324 -8.06 0.28 7.71
CA TYR A 324 -7.50 0.10 9.03
C TYR A 324 -6.37 -0.93 8.99
N SER A 325 -5.33 -0.70 9.80
CA SER A 325 -4.26 -1.68 9.98
C SER A 325 -4.83 -2.95 10.61
N ARG A 326 -4.17 -4.10 10.39
CA ARG A 326 -4.58 -5.38 10.99
C ARG A 326 -4.72 -5.29 12.51
N GLU A 327 -3.85 -4.51 13.14
CA GLU A 327 -3.87 -4.26 14.58
C GLU A 327 -5.15 -3.52 15.03
N LYS A 328 -5.58 -2.48 14.30
CA LYS A 328 -6.81 -1.73 14.62
C LYS A 328 -8.07 -2.59 14.49
N GLU A 329 -8.09 -3.50 13.52
CA GLU A 329 -9.17 -4.49 13.37
C GLU A 329 -9.27 -5.42 14.57
N LEU A 330 -8.13 -5.95 15.04
CA LEU A 330 -8.10 -6.83 16.21
C LEU A 330 -8.47 -6.08 17.49
N GLN A 331 -8.04 -4.83 17.64
CA GLN A 331 -8.46 -3.99 18.76
C GLN A 331 -9.98 -3.75 18.75
N ALA A 332 -10.55 -3.46 17.57
CA ALA A 332 -11.99 -3.30 17.41
C ALA A 332 -12.74 -4.61 17.70
N ASP A 333 -12.30 -5.75 17.18
CA ASP A 333 -12.89 -7.06 17.45
C ASP A 333 -12.82 -7.41 18.95
N ASN A 334 -11.69 -7.17 19.61
CA ASN A 334 -11.53 -7.45 21.04
C ASN A 334 -12.49 -6.62 21.90
N LEU A 335 -12.68 -5.35 21.58
CA LEU A 335 -13.63 -4.50 22.28
C LEU A 335 -15.08 -4.87 21.91
N ALA A 336 -15.36 -5.23 20.65
CA ALA A 336 -16.67 -5.72 20.22
C ALA A 336 -17.07 -7.00 20.95
N ILE A 337 -16.16 -7.96 21.10
CA ILE A 337 -16.35 -9.18 21.90
C ILE A 337 -16.74 -8.83 23.34
N GLN A 338 -16.05 -7.86 23.96
CA GLN A 338 -16.39 -7.40 25.31
C GLN A 338 -17.76 -6.75 25.37
N ILE A 339 -18.10 -5.90 24.38
CA ILE A 339 -19.41 -5.24 24.27
C ILE A 339 -20.52 -6.31 24.16
N MET A 340 -20.38 -7.25 23.23
CA MET A 340 -21.35 -8.33 23.01
C MET A 340 -21.51 -9.21 24.25
N ASN A 341 -20.41 -9.63 24.88
CA ASN A 341 -20.46 -10.46 26.08
C ASN A 341 -21.14 -9.77 27.25
N ARG A 342 -20.92 -8.46 27.46
CA ARG A 342 -21.62 -7.67 28.50
C ARG A 342 -23.11 -7.53 28.21
N ALA A 343 -23.49 -7.43 26.94
CA ALA A 343 -24.89 -7.37 26.51
C ALA A 343 -25.59 -8.74 26.54
N GLY A 344 -24.84 -9.84 26.68
CA GLY A 344 -25.37 -11.20 26.61
C GLY A 344 -25.52 -11.73 25.18
N VAL A 345 -24.89 -11.10 24.20
CA VAL A 345 -24.91 -11.48 22.78
C VAL A 345 -23.69 -12.36 22.48
N ASP A 346 -23.89 -13.47 21.77
CA ASP A 346 -22.81 -14.40 21.46
C ASP A 346 -21.87 -13.83 20.36
N PRO A 347 -20.58 -13.57 20.66
CA PRO A 347 -19.65 -12.92 19.74
C PRO A 347 -19.32 -13.74 18.50
N HIS A 348 -19.56 -15.05 18.50
CA HIS A 348 -19.28 -15.90 17.35
C HIS A 348 -20.11 -15.53 16.11
N HIS A 349 -21.28 -14.90 16.31
CA HIS A 349 -22.11 -14.41 15.21
C HIS A 349 -21.44 -13.33 14.36
N LEU A 350 -20.55 -12.50 14.95
CA LEU A 350 -19.73 -11.58 14.16
C LEU A 350 -18.87 -12.35 13.14
N GLY A 351 -18.25 -13.46 13.56
CA GLY A 351 -17.45 -14.31 12.69
C GLY A 351 -18.25 -14.90 11.51
N LEU A 352 -19.47 -15.36 11.78
CA LEU A 352 -20.38 -15.90 10.75
C LEU A 352 -20.70 -14.87 9.67
N LEU A 353 -21.00 -13.63 10.09
CA LEU A 353 -21.26 -12.53 9.15
C LEU A 353 -20.02 -12.17 8.33
N LEU A 354 -18.84 -12.11 8.96
CA LEU A 354 -17.57 -11.79 8.28
C LEU A 354 -17.22 -12.81 7.18
N VAL A 355 -17.50 -14.11 7.41
CA VAL A 355 -17.33 -15.16 6.40
C VAL A 355 -18.24 -14.87 5.19
N ARG A 356 -19.53 -14.62 5.41
CA ARG A 356 -20.48 -14.32 4.34
C ARG A 356 -20.13 -13.06 3.55
N ILE A 357 -19.70 -12.00 4.24
CA ILE A 357 -19.19 -10.78 3.62
C ILE A 357 -18.00 -11.09 2.70
N SER A 358 -17.06 -11.92 3.16
CA SER A 358 -15.88 -12.29 2.39
C SER A 358 -16.24 -13.10 1.15
N ASP A 359 -17.17 -14.05 1.27
CA ASP A 359 -17.62 -14.88 0.16
C ASP A 359 -18.33 -14.06 -0.93
N GLU A 360 -19.26 -13.18 -0.53
CA GLU A 360 -19.93 -12.23 -1.44
C GLU A 360 -18.91 -11.36 -2.20
N ARG A 361 -17.88 -10.87 -1.51
CA ARG A 361 -16.79 -10.09 -2.13
C ARG A 361 -15.99 -10.92 -3.14
N ARG A 362 -15.67 -12.18 -2.80
CA ARG A 362 -14.92 -13.09 -3.68
C ARG A 362 -15.69 -13.39 -4.95
N GLU A 363 -17.00 -13.58 -4.85
CA GLU A 363 -17.88 -13.85 -5.98
C GLU A 363 -18.02 -12.64 -6.92
N ARG A 364 -18.15 -11.44 -6.35
CA ARG A 364 -18.14 -10.19 -7.12
C ARG A 364 -16.83 -9.96 -7.88
N ARG A 365 -15.69 -10.31 -7.29
CA ARG A 365 -14.37 -10.25 -7.96
C ARG A 365 -14.26 -11.26 -9.10
N ARG A 366 -14.77 -12.48 -8.94
CA ARG A 366 -14.73 -13.53 -9.97
C ARG A 366 -15.59 -13.22 -11.19
N SER A 367 -16.75 -12.63 -10.97
CA SER A 367 -17.72 -12.35 -12.04
C SER A 367 -17.34 -11.17 -12.95
N ASN A 368 -16.13 -10.61 -12.80
CA ASN A 368 -15.62 -9.43 -13.52
C ASN A 368 -16.61 -8.25 -13.56
N ARG A 369 -17.55 -8.24 -12.61
CA ARG A 369 -18.70 -7.32 -12.59
C ARG A 369 -18.34 -5.93 -12.08
N LEU A 370 -17.05 -5.69 -11.82
CA LEU A 370 -16.32 -4.42 -11.73
C LEU A 370 -14.87 -4.79 -11.34
N ASP A 371 -13.87 -4.16 -11.95
CA ASP A 371 -12.52 -4.05 -11.39
C ASP A 371 -12.67 -3.34 -10.05
N ALA A 372 -12.91 -4.10 -8.98
CA ALA A 372 -13.04 -3.59 -7.63
C ALA A 372 -11.67 -3.07 -7.21
N PRO A 373 -11.41 -1.74 -7.24
CA PRO A 373 -10.08 -1.24 -6.94
C PRO A 373 -9.80 -1.43 -5.44
N SER A 374 -8.53 -1.39 -5.04
CA SER A 374 -8.03 -1.78 -3.71
C SER A 374 -8.66 -1.08 -2.49
N TRP A 375 -9.45 -0.03 -2.70
CA TRP A 375 -10.26 0.65 -1.69
C TRP A 375 -11.48 -0.16 -1.21
N LEU A 376 -11.83 -1.26 -1.88
CA LEU A 376 -12.93 -2.16 -1.47
C LEU A 376 -12.63 -3.04 -0.24
N SER A 377 -11.48 -2.87 0.41
CA SER A 377 -11.13 -3.56 1.65
C SER A 377 -10.87 -2.57 2.77
N THR A 378 -11.92 -2.05 3.42
CA THR A 378 -11.75 -1.32 4.69
C THR A 378 -11.12 -2.22 5.79
N HIS A 379 -11.32 -3.55 5.70
CA HIS A 379 -10.89 -4.55 6.68
C HIS A 379 -10.22 -5.79 6.00
N PRO A 380 -8.88 -5.88 5.92
CA PRO A 380 -8.20 -6.90 5.10
C PRO A 380 -7.75 -8.20 5.82
N ALA A 381 -8.02 -8.39 7.12
CA ALA A 381 -7.39 -9.44 7.95
C ALA A 381 -8.31 -10.60 8.38
N LEU A 382 -9.11 -11.17 7.48
CA LEU A 382 -10.19 -12.12 7.85
C LEU A 382 -9.73 -13.33 8.69
N SER A 383 -8.69 -14.06 8.28
CA SER A 383 -8.30 -15.32 8.96
C SER A 383 -7.88 -15.12 10.42
N GLU A 384 -7.12 -14.05 10.67
CA GLU A 384 -6.65 -13.68 12.00
C GLU A 384 -7.81 -13.22 12.90
N ARG A 385 -8.72 -12.40 12.34
CA ARG A 385 -9.95 -11.99 13.02
C ARG A 385 -10.84 -13.16 13.41
N LEU A 386 -11.07 -14.11 12.49
CA LEU A 386 -11.85 -15.32 12.78
C LEU A 386 -11.20 -16.17 13.86
N THR A 387 -9.87 -16.30 13.83
CA THR A 387 -9.12 -17.02 14.86
C THR A 387 -9.25 -16.33 16.22
N ASN A 388 -9.26 -15.00 16.26
CA ASN A 388 -9.45 -14.22 17.47
C ASN A 388 -10.87 -14.38 18.03
N ILE A 389 -11.90 -14.22 17.18
CA ILE A 389 -13.31 -14.36 17.55
C ILE A 389 -13.61 -15.78 18.05
N ALA A 390 -13.05 -16.82 17.41
CA ALA A 390 -13.25 -18.21 17.83
C ALA A 390 -12.67 -18.55 19.22
N LYS A 391 -11.78 -17.70 19.76
CA LYS A 391 -11.25 -17.85 21.13
C LYS A 391 -12.12 -17.13 22.18
N ALA A 392 -13.11 -16.35 21.75
CA ALA A 392 -13.94 -15.59 22.66
C ALA A 392 -14.81 -16.56 23.51
N PRO A 393 -14.82 -16.41 24.84
CA PRO A 393 -15.76 -17.17 25.66
C PRO A 393 -17.20 -16.71 25.34
N PRO A 394 -18.18 -17.63 25.34
CA PRO A 394 -19.58 -17.26 25.21
C PRO A 394 -20.06 -16.42 26.40
N PRO A 395 -21.13 -15.63 26.26
CA PRO A 395 -21.70 -14.87 27.36
C PRO A 395 -22.25 -15.79 28.45
N THR A 396 -22.17 -15.35 29.71
CA THR A 396 -22.68 -16.08 30.87
C THR A 396 -24.20 -16.24 30.87
N SER A 397 -24.91 -15.29 30.26
CA SER A 397 -26.35 -15.33 30.02
C SER A 397 -26.63 -14.85 28.61
N ARG A 398 -27.23 -15.70 27.78
CA ARG A 398 -27.62 -15.34 26.42
C ARG A 398 -28.89 -14.50 26.42
N ARG A 399 -28.86 -13.39 25.68
CA ARG A 399 -29.99 -12.48 25.46
C ARG A 399 -30.11 -12.20 23.97
N THR A 400 -31.34 -12.17 23.47
CA THR A 400 -31.60 -11.72 22.10
C THR A 400 -31.38 -10.20 22.05
N PRO A 401 -30.58 -9.69 21.10
CA PRO A 401 -30.16 -8.28 21.10
C PRO A 401 -31.28 -7.29 20.74
N MET A 402 -32.35 -7.76 20.07
CA MET A 402 -33.48 -6.93 19.64
C MET A 402 -34.73 -7.80 19.43
N SER A 403 -35.90 -7.16 19.33
CA SER A 403 -37.15 -7.87 19.01
C SER A 403 -37.24 -8.29 17.54
N GLY A 404 -38.17 -9.18 17.21
CA GLY A 404 -38.43 -9.56 15.80
C GLY A 404 -38.87 -8.38 14.93
N ASP A 405 -39.65 -7.45 15.48
CA ASP A 405 -40.08 -6.24 14.78
C ASP A 405 -38.89 -5.30 14.51
N ASP A 406 -37.99 -5.15 15.47
CA ASP A 406 -36.76 -4.37 15.31
C ASP A 406 -35.84 -4.95 14.26
N TRP A 407 -35.66 -6.28 14.30
CA TRP A 407 -34.91 -7.01 13.30
C TRP A 407 -35.46 -6.76 11.89
N ASN A 408 -36.77 -6.90 11.73
CA ASN A 408 -37.46 -6.69 10.47
C ASN A 408 -37.37 -5.24 9.99
N ALA A 409 -37.45 -4.26 10.91
CA ALA A 409 -37.29 -2.85 10.58
C ALA A 409 -35.86 -2.56 10.08
N ILE A 410 -34.83 -3.08 10.76
CA ILE A 410 -33.43 -2.91 10.36
C ILE A 410 -33.15 -3.58 9.01
N GLN A 411 -33.65 -4.80 8.78
CA GLN A 411 -33.52 -5.50 7.49
C GLN A 411 -34.07 -4.69 6.31
N ARG A 412 -35.11 -3.88 6.55
CA ARG A 412 -35.71 -2.99 5.54
C ARG A 412 -35.07 -1.60 5.49
N GLY A 413 -34.00 -1.33 6.24
CA GLY A 413 -33.40 0.01 6.41
C GLY A 413 -32.93 0.71 5.12
N CYS A 414 -32.80 -0.03 4.02
CA CYS A 414 -32.52 0.50 2.67
C CYS A 414 -33.41 -0.11 1.58
N VAL A 415 -34.49 -0.80 1.96
CA VAL A 415 -35.45 -1.37 1.02
C VAL A 415 -36.54 -0.31 0.82
N GLY A 416 -36.37 0.50 -0.24
CA GLY A 416 -37.32 1.50 -0.71
C GLY A 416 -37.63 1.27 -2.17
#